data_AF-A0A2N2XSU7-F1
#
_entry.id   AF-A0A2N2XSU7-F1
#
_cell.length_a   1.000
_cell.length_b   1.000
_cell.length_c   1.000
_cell.angle_alpha   90.00
_cell.angle_beta   90.00
_cell.angle_gamma   90.00
#
_symmetry.space_group_name_H-M   'P 1'
#
loop_
_entity.id
_entity.type
_entity.pdbx_description
1 polymer ?
#
loop_
_entity_poly.entity_id
_entity_poly.type
_entity_poly.pdbx_seq_one_letter_code
_entity_poly.pdbx_strand_id
1 'polypeptide(L)'
;MAYKIIKDSYDYKFNFNGELNLLNIRKLSQLYEVYNLHQILQAFKDKLILDPYFKFETDCQRDDKIIDYISFKHDKLSIEIFYELKIPNENFTKLVRLDISNGSYYLPDYLINIKNGDELLYSALLDSKYSKHYTLKFNHLPSCIYKYIVNLGIENERYKKIDDLILIYPGEEVDSIQSNPMFAPRIILMPSKPKFENFLKEYIGELIERTLPTYVIKRIENIIN
;
A
#
# COMPACT_ATOMS: atom_id res chain seq x y z
N MET A 1 10.77 -12.09 16.73
CA MET A 1 9.98 -12.94 17.64
C MET A 1 8.55 -13.15 17.11
N ALA A 2 7.82 -12.12 16.64
CA ALA A 2 6.54 -12.28 15.91
C ALA A 2 6.66 -13.02 14.56
N TYR A 3 7.81 -12.89 13.87
CA TYR A 3 8.10 -13.57 12.60
C TYR A 3 8.15 -15.10 12.70
N LYS A 4 8.47 -15.66 13.87
CA LYS A 4 8.49 -17.12 14.08
C LYS A 4 7.07 -17.66 14.29
N ILE A 5 6.20 -16.87 14.91
CA ILE A 5 4.78 -17.19 15.15
C ILE A 5 3.99 -17.18 13.83
N ILE A 6 4.25 -16.23 12.92
CA ILE A 6 3.64 -16.20 11.56
C ILE A 6 4.14 -17.36 10.69
N LYS A 7 5.39 -17.79 10.89
CA LYS A 7 6.00 -18.91 10.16
C LYS A 7 5.48 -20.28 10.66
N ASP A 8 5.41 -20.46 11.97
CA ASP A 8 5.03 -21.75 12.59
C ASP A 8 3.51 -22.03 12.47
N SER A 9 2.70 -21.01 12.19
CA SER A 9 1.25 -21.13 12.07
C SER A 9 0.73 -21.39 10.64
N TYR A 10 1.61 -21.35 9.64
CA TYR A 10 1.27 -21.74 8.27
C TYR A 10 1.45 -23.26 8.01
N ASP A 11 2.33 -23.93 8.77
CA ASP A 11 2.68 -25.34 8.55
C ASP A 11 1.77 -26.35 9.28
N TYR A 12 1.03 -25.93 10.30
CA TYR A 12 0.06 -26.77 11.01
C TYR A 12 -1.33 -26.13 10.95
N LYS A 13 -2.26 -26.76 10.23
CA LYS A 13 -3.69 -26.41 10.19
C LYS A 13 -4.28 -26.31 11.60
N PHE A 14 -4.18 -25.17 12.29
CA PHE A 14 -4.79 -24.96 13.61
C PHE A 14 -5.27 -23.54 13.87
N ASN A 15 -6.22 -23.48 14.81
CA ASN A 15 -7.22 -22.47 15.06
C ASN A 15 -6.66 -21.29 15.88
N PHE A 16 -6.71 -20.08 15.31
CA PHE A 16 -5.99 -18.88 15.76
C PHE A 16 -6.63 -18.06 16.91
N ASN A 17 -7.63 -18.58 17.61
CA ASN A 17 -8.43 -17.77 18.54
C ASN A 17 -7.64 -17.20 19.75
N GLY A 18 -6.51 -17.78 20.15
CA GLY A 18 -5.73 -17.34 21.31
C GLY A 18 -4.70 -16.24 21.01
N GLU A 19 -3.98 -16.36 19.89
CA GLU A 19 -2.88 -15.45 19.54
C GLU A 19 -3.34 -14.16 18.85
N LEU A 20 -4.50 -14.17 18.20
CA LEU A 20 -5.10 -12.97 17.60
C LEU A 20 -5.53 -11.93 18.64
N ASN A 21 -5.87 -12.36 19.86
CA ASN A 21 -6.19 -11.46 20.97
C ASN A 21 -4.96 -10.67 21.44
N LEU A 22 -3.74 -11.18 21.25
CA LEU A 22 -2.49 -10.48 21.61
C LEU A 22 -2.17 -9.33 20.64
N LEU A 23 -2.72 -9.37 19.41
CA LEU A 23 -2.58 -8.32 18.40
C LEU A 23 -3.86 -7.47 18.24
N ASN A 24 -4.87 -7.67 19.10
CA ASN A 24 -6.21 -7.06 18.99
C ASN A 24 -6.87 -7.26 17.59
N ILE A 25 -6.46 -8.30 16.86
CA ILE A 25 -6.98 -8.63 15.52
C ILE A 25 -8.27 -9.40 15.71
N ARG A 26 -9.41 -8.78 15.41
CA ARG A 26 -10.74 -9.36 15.67
C ARG A 26 -11.30 -10.12 14.48
N LYS A 27 -10.74 -9.92 13.28
CA LYS A 27 -11.24 -10.45 12.01
C LYS A 27 -10.11 -10.94 11.12
N LEU A 28 -10.38 -12.00 10.36
CA LEU A 28 -9.44 -12.54 9.37
C LEU A 28 -9.05 -11.53 8.29
N SER A 29 -9.95 -10.60 7.94
CA SER A 29 -9.64 -9.49 7.02
C SER A 29 -8.54 -8.59 7.57
N GLN A 30 -8.56 -8.28 8.86
CA GLN A 30 -7.54 -7.46 9.52
C GLN A 30 -6.20 -8.20 9.59
N LEU A 31 -6.21 -9.51 9.85
CA LEU A 31 -4.98 -10.30 9.77
C LEU A 31 -4.36 -10.24 8.36
N TYR A 32 -5.23 -10.33 7.34
CA TYR A 32 -4.82 -10.24 5.95
C TYR A 32 -4.25 -8.87 5.60
N GLU A 33 -4.86 -7.79 6.12
CA GLU A 33 -4.33 -6.43 6.01
C GLU A 33 -2.94 -6.30 6.66
N VAL A 34 -2.76 -6.80 7.88
CA VAL A 34 -1.45 -6.75 8.56
C VAL A 34 -0.40 -7.59 7.82
N TYR A 35 -0.79 -8.76 7.29
CA TYR A 35 0.09 -9.57 6.44
C TYR A 35 0.56 -8.81 5.20
N ASN A 36 -0.37 -8.16 4.48
CA ASN A 36 -0.03 -7.37 3.29
C ASN A 36 0.80 -6.14 3.64
N LEU A 37 0.54 -5.49 4.78
CA LEU A 37 1.40 -4.40 5.28
C LEU A 37 2.84 -4.90 5.39
N HIS A 38 3.07 -6.03 6.06
CA HIS A 38 4.41 -6.60 6.17
C HIS A 38 5.06 -6.90 4.82
N GLN A 39 4.31 -7.43 3.83
CA GLN A 39 4.84 -7.66 2.48
C GLN A 39 5.24 -6.36 1.79
N ILE A 40 4.39 -5.32 1.86
CA ILE A 40 4.68 -4.00 1.27
C ILE A 40 5.96 -3.44 1.87
N LEU A 41 6.05 -3.43 3.21
CA LEU A 41 7.20 -2.87 3.91
C LEU A 41 8.47 -3.64 3.62
N GLN A 42 8.41 -4.98 3.61
CA GLN A 42 9.59 -5.78 3.30
C GLN A 42 10.07 -5.49 1.87
N ALA A 43 9.17 -5.37 0.90
CA ALA A 43 9.53 -5.06 -0.49
C ALA A 43 10.25 -3.71 -0.63
N PHE A 44 9.76 -2.67 0.03
CA PHE A 44 10.45 -1.37 0.06
C PHE A 44 11.78 -1.45 0.79
N LYS A 45 11.84 -2.15 1.93
CA LYS A 45 13.08 -2.32 2.69
C LYS A 45 14.17 -3.03 1.89
N ASP A 46 13.82 -4.14 1.24
CA ASP A 46 14.75 -4.93 0.42
C ASP A 46 15.34 -4.10 -0.73
N LYS A 47 14.58 -3.14 -1.27
CA LYS A 47 15.01 -2.26 -2.36
C LYS A 47 15.73 -0.99 -1.89
N LEU A 48 15.34 -0.40 -0.76
CA LEU A 48 15.80 0.96 -0.38
C LEU A 48 16.79 0.99 0.78
N ILE A 49 16.73 0.06 1.74
CA ILE A 49 17.62 0.09 2.93
C ILE A 49 19.07 -0.20 2.57
N LEU A 50 19.32 -0.80 1.41
CA LEU A 50 20.67 -1.01 0.92
C LEU A 50 21.37 0.33 0.62
N ASP A 51 20.64 1.40 0.35
CA ASP A 51 21.21 2.72 0.15
C ASP A 51 21.42 3.43 1.51
N PRO A 52 22.68 3.69 1.95
CA PRO A 52 22.98 4.31 3.23
C PRO A 52 22.49 5.76 3.35
N TYR A 53 22.05 6.37 2.27
CA TYR A 53 21.56 7.75 2.24
C TYR A 53 20.03 7.84 2.47
N PHE A 54 19.30 6.73 2.40
CA PHE A 54 17.90 6.71 2.81
C PHE A 54 17.76 6.59 4.33
N LYS A 55 17.22 7.62 4.97
CA LYS A 55 16.80 7.57 6.36
C LYS A 55 15.46 6.86 6.47
N PHE A 56 15.41 5.84 7.30
CA PHE A 56 14.21 5.08 7.62
C PHE A 56 13.59 5.61 8.91
N GLU A 57 12.35 6.07 8.83
CA GLU A 57 11.58 6.56 9.96
C GLU A 57 10.26 5.79 10.06
N THR A 58 9.82 5.51 11.28
CA THR A 58 8.52 4.87 11.55
C THR A 58 7.84 5.60 12.69
N ASP A 59 6.54 5.83 12.58
CA ASP A 59 5.71 6.33 13.68
C ASP A 59 4.57 5.33 13.97
N CYS A 60 4.04 5.38 15.18
CA CYS A 60 2.92 4.57 15.62
C CYS A 60 2.11 5.35 16.64
N GLN A 61 0.96 5.87 16.21
CA GLN A 61 0.05 6.62 17.07
C GLN A 61 -1.14 5.77 17.55
N ARG A 62 -1.15 4.48 17.23
CA ARG A 62 -2.26 3.55 17.50
C ARG A 62 -2.11 2.83 18.84
N ASP A 63 -3.24 2.61 19.50
CA ASP A 63 -3.33 1.84 20.75
C ASP A 63 -2.92 0.36 20.57
N ASP A 64 -3.16 -0.20 19.38
CA ASP A 64 -2.80 -1.58 19.03
C ASP A 64 -1.30 -1.77 18.71
N LYS A 65 -0.52 -0.69 18.72
CA LYS A 65 0.91 -0.64 18.41
C LYS A 65 1.29 -1.11 17.00
N ILE A 66 0.33 -1.15 16.08
CA ILE A 66 0.62 -1.40 14.66
C ILE A 66 1.22 -0.12 14.07
N ILE A 67 2.31 -0.25 13.32
CA ILE A 67 2.96 0.89 12.67
C ILE A 67 1.98 1.48 11.64
N ASP A 68 1.66 2.77 11.78
CA ASP A 68 0.69 3.48 10.94
C ASP A 68 1.33 4.43 9.92
N TYR A 69 2.61 4.76 10.12
CA TYR A 69 3.38 5.58 9.19
C TYR A 69 4.82 5.10 9.06
N ILE A 70 5.28 5.01 7.82
CA ILE A 70 6.65 4.65 7.46
C ILE A 70 7.15 5.60 6.39
N SER A 71 8.38 6.09 6.56
CA SER A 71 9.01 6.98 5.61
C SER A 71 10.43 6.55 5.27
N PHE A 72 10.75 6.60 3.98
CA PHE A 72 12.10 6.51 3.44
C PHE A 72 12.46 7.87 2.86
N LYS A 73 13.44 8.57 3.43
CA LYS A 73 13.81 9.94 3.03
C LYS A 73 15.25 10.02 2.54
N HIS A 74 15.45 10.68 1.40
CA HIS A 74 16.76 11.02 0.84
C HIS A 74 16.70 12.43 0.24
N ASP A 75 17.43 13.38 0.82
CA ASP A 75 17.36 14.81 0.45
C ASP A 75 15.92 15.33 0.44
N LYS A 76 15.40 15.71 -0.74
CA LYS A 76 14.01 16.14 -0.95
C LYS A 76 13.07 14.98 -1.29
N LEU A 77 13.60 13.82 -1.66
CA LEU A 77 12.82 12.66 -2.05
C LEU A 77 12.32 11.94 -0.80
N SER A 78 11.02 11.66 -0.75
CA SER A 78 10.44 10.87 0.32
C SER A 78 9.42 9.88 -0.21
N ILE A 79 9.51 8.63 0.25
CA ILE A 79 8.49 7.61 0.05
C ILE A 79 7.79 7.42 1.39
N GLU A 80 6.49 7.69 1.41
CA GLU A 80 5.66 7.66 2.60
C GLU A 80 4.58 6.60 2.44
N ILE A 81 4.48 5.70 3.42
CA ILE A 81 3.53 4.59 3.45
C ILE A 81 2.69 4.77 4.70
N PHE A 82 1.39 4.92 4.52
CA PHE A 82 0.43 5.07 5.60
C PHE A 82 -0.46 3.83 5.67
N TYR A 83 -0.77 3.35 6.87
CA TYR A 83 -1.73 2.29 7.13
C TYR A 83 -2.99 2.86 7.81
N GLU A 84 -4.17 2.61 7.22
CA GLU A 84 -5.47 3.15 7.65
C GLU A 84 -5.49 4.68 7.80
N LEU A 85 -4.93 5.43 6.83
CA LEU A 85 -5.02 6.89 6.84
C LEU A 85 -6.44 7.36 6.47
N LYS A 86 -7.05 8.16 7.34
CA LYS A 86 -8.32 8.85 7.03
C LYS A 86 -8.08 9.93 5.97
N ILE A 87 -8.93 9.98 4.94
CA ILE A 87 -8.86 10.97 3.85
C ILE A 87 -10.18 11.76 3.82
N PRO A 88 -10.17 13.10 3.88
CA PRO A 88 -8.99 13.98 3.83
C PRO A 88 -8.19 14.01 5.14
N ASN A 89 -6.89 14.31 5.04
CA ASN A 89 -6.01 14.61 6.16
C ASN A 89 -4.86 15.51 5.70
N GLU A 90 -5.06 16.82 5.88
CA GLU A 90 -4.20 17.89 5.36
C GLU A 90 -2.75 17.81 5.87
N ASN A 91 -2.53 17.20 7.03
CA ASN A 91 -1.18 17.06 7.59
C ASN A 91 -0.30 16.05 6.82
N PHE A 92 -0.91 15.09 6.13
CA PHE A 92 -0.20 13.95 5.54
C PHE A 92 -0.40 13.81 4.03
N THR A 93 -1.58 14.18 3.52
CA THR A 93 -1.93 13.98 2.12
C THR A 93 -2.72 15.16 1.55
N LYS A 94 -2.47 15.45 0.27
CA LYS A 94 -3.25 16.42 -0.53
C LYS A 94 -4.53 15.80 -1.11
N LEU A 95 -4.83 14.54 -0.78
CA LEU A 95 -6.05 13.89 -1.23
C LEU A 95 -7.27 14.46 -0.51
N VAL A 96 -8.24 14.89 -1.30
CA VAL A 96 -9.48 15.50 -0.83
C VAL A 96 -10.69 14.74 -1.35
N ARG A 97 -11.75 14.71 -0.55
CA ARG A 97 -13.03 14.16 -0.98
C ARG A 97 -13.82 15.19 -1.78
N LEU A 98 -14.35 14.75 -2.92
CA LEU A 98 -15.21 15.54 -3.79
C LEU A 98 -16.69 15.37 -3.42
N ASP A 99 -17.07 14.19 -2.93
CA ASP A 99 -18.37 13.96 -2.31
C ASP A 99 -18.30 14.34 -0.83
N ILE A 100 -19.22 15.20 -0.43
CA ILE A 100 -19.49 15.58 0.97
C ILE A 100 -20.83 15.02 1.46
N SER A 101 -21.49 14.17 0.66
CA SER A 101 -22.86 13.74 0.93
C SER A 101 -22.92 12.55 1.90
N ASN A 102 -21.91 11.67 1.92
CA ASN A 102 -21.92 10.46 2.75
C ASN A 102 -20.65 10.26 3.56
N GLY A 103 -20.76 10.29 4.90
CA GLY A 103 -19.63 10.07 5.81
C GLY A 103 -18.64 11.24 5.85
N SER A 104 -17.68 11.20 6.78
CA SER A 104 -16.68 12.28 6.96
C SER A 104 -15.32 11.98 6.32
N TYR A 105 -14.97 10.70 6.14
CA TYR A 105 -13.69 10.30 5.55
C TYR A 105 -13.80 9.01 4.74
N TYR A 106 -12.84 8.80 3.84
CA TYR A 106 -12.51 7.49 3.29
C TYR A 106 -11.31 6.91 4.03
N LEU A 107 -11.24 5.58 4.10
CA LEU A 107 -10.21 4.85 4.84
C LEU A 107 -9.70 3.69 3.98
N PRO A 108 -8.76 3.95 3.05
CA PRO A 108 -8.02 2.88 2.40
C PRO A 108 -7.15 2.15 3.42
N ASP A 109 -6.85 0.88 3.18
CA ASP A 109 -5.94 0.13 4.04
C ASP A 109 -4.53 0.71 3.94
N TYR A 110 -4.08 1.10 2.75
CA TYR A 110 -2.78 1.75 2.57
C TYR A 110 -2.81 2.91 1.58
N LEU A 111 -2.01 3.92 1.88
CA LEU A 111 -1.66 5.00 0.97
C LEU A 111 -0.14 5.03 0.81
N ILE A 112 0.34 5.03 -0.43
CA ILE A 112 1.75 5.23 -0.77
C ILE A 112 1.86 6.56 -1.50
N ASN A 113 2.66 7.49 -0.97
CA ASN A 113 3.00 8.74 -1.62
C ASN A 113 4.50 8.80 -1.87
N ILE A 114 4.88 9.26 -3.06
CA ILE A 114 6.26 9.60 -3.38
C ILE A 114 6.31 11.08 -3.69
N LYS A 115 7.16 11.79 -2.96
CA LYS A 115 7.27 13.24 -3.01
C LYS A 115 8.70 13.67 -3.31
N ASN A 116 8.82 14.84 -3.92
CA ASN A 116 10.08 15.57 -4.05
C ASN A 116 9.88 16.98 -3.49
N GLY A 117 10.25 17.18 -2.23
CA GLY A 117 9.82 18.33 -1.45
C GLY A 117 8.29 18.29 -1.27
N ASP A 118 7.62 19.38 -1.66
CA ASP A 118 6.15 19.50 -1.56
C ASP A 118 5.40 18.96 -2.79
N GLU A 119 6.14 18.58 -3.84
CA GLU A 119 5.57 18.04 -5.08
C GLU A 119 5.20 16.56 -4.89
N LEU A 120 3.94 16.21 -5.14
CA LEU A 120 3.46 14.83 -5.13
C LEU A 120 3.73 14.21 -6.51
N LEU A 121 4.82 13.45 -6.61
CA LEU A 121 5.23 12.77 -7.83
C LEU A 121 4.34 11.57 -8.13
N TYR A 122 3.95 10.84 -7.08
CA TYR A 122 3.17 9.60 -7.23
C TYR A 122 2.28 9.36 -6.00
N SER A 123 1.07 8.86 -6.24
CA SER A 123 0.11 8.47 -5.19
C SER A 123 -0.61 7.19 -5.57
N ALA A 124 -0.50 6.15 -4.73
CA ALA A 124 -1.20 4.89 -4.91
C ALA A 124 -2.06 4.56 -3.68
N LEU A 125 -3.29 4.14 -3.93
CA LEU A 125 -4.19 3.60 -2.93
C LEU A 125 -4.27 2.09 -3.05
N LEU A 126 -4.05 1.40 -1.94
CA LEU A 126 -4.12 -0.05 -1.86
C LEU A 126 -5.18 -0.43 -0.83
N ASP A 127 -6.05 -1.36 -1.20
CA ASP A 127 -7.17 -1.79 -0.35
C ASP A 127 -7.27 -3.32 -0.39
N SER A 128 -6.97 -3.97 0.73
CA SER A 128 -6.97 -5.43 0.90
C SER A 128 -8.40 -5.94 1.04
N LYS A 129 -8.71 -7.01 0.31
CA LYS A 129 -10.01 -7.67 0.32
C LYS A 129 -9.80 -9.17 0.41
N TYR A 130 -10.04 -9.71 1.59
CA TYR A 130 -10.07 -11.16 1.83
C TYR A 130 -11.33 -11.79 1.21
N SER A 131 -11.37 -11.84 -0.12
CA SER A 131 -12.51 -12.29 -0.93
C SER A 131 -12.04 -13.03 -2.18
N LYS A 132 -12.93 -13.82 -2.78
CA LYS A 132 -12.65 -14.50 -4.05
C LYS A 132 -12.63 -13.49 -5.20
N HIS A 133 -11.88 -13.81 -6.25
CA HIS A 133 -11.72 -12.95 -7.44
C HIS A 133 -13.04 -12.43 -8.02
N TYR A 134 -14.05 -13.29 -8.14
CA TYR A 134 -15.37 -12.88 -8.64
C TYR A 134 -15.99 -11.77 -7.79
N THR A 135 -16.06 -11.95 -6.47
CA THR A 135 -16.61 -10.96 -5.54
C THR A 135 -15.76 -9.68 -5.51
N LEU A 136 -14.44 -9.82 -5.61
CA LEU A 136 -13.54 -8.68 -5.73
C LEU A 136 -13.89 -7.83 -6.96
N LYS A 137 -13.96 -8.45 -8.13
CA LYS A 137 -14.16 -7.80 -9.42
C LYS A 137 -15.55 -7.20 -9.58
N PHE A 138 -16.59 -7.90 -9.14
CA PHE A 138 -17.97 -7.46 -9.40
C PHE A 138 -18.61 -6.69 -8.24
N ASN A 139 -18.07 -6.78 -7.01
CA ASN A 139 -18.65 -6.12 -5.84
C ASN A 139 -17.71 -5.06 -5.25
N HIS A 140 -16.48 -5.43 -4.90
CA HIS A 140 -15.57 -4.52 -4.19
C HIS A 140 -14.97 -3.46 -5.12
N LEU A 141 -14.54 -3.86 -6.31
CA LEU A 141 -13.89 -3.00 -7.28
C LEU A 141 -14.76 -1.80 -7.70
N PRO A 142 -16.04 -1.95 -8.12
CA PRO A 142 -16.88 -0.79 -8.43
C PRO A 142 -17.01 0.20 -7.27
N SER A 143 -17.12 -0.31 -6.03
CA SER A 143 -17.17 0.52 -4.83
C SER A 143 -15.86 1.28 -4.61
N CYS A 144 -14.71 0.62 -4.77
CA CYS A 144 -13.40 1.25 -4.64
C CYS A 144 -13.15 2.29 -5.75
N ILE A 145 -13.54 2.00 -7.00
CA ILE A 145 -13.47 2.99 -8.10
C ILE A 145 -14.30 4.22 -7.76
N TYR A 146 -15.54 4.04 -7.32
CA TYR A 146 -16.41 5.15 -6.97
C TYR A 146 -15.81 6.01 -5.86
N LYS A 147 -15.36 5.39 -4.76
CA LYS A 147 -14.73 6.11 -3.64
C LYS A 147 -13.43 6.80 -4.05
N TYR A 148 -12.49 6.04 -4.61
CA TYR A 148 -11.09 6.44 -4.69
C TYR A 148 -10.66 7.03 -6.03
N ILE A 149 -11.41 6.77 -7.11
CA ILE A 149 -11.14 7.37 -8.42
C ILE A 149 -12.12 8.50 -8.71
N VAL A 150 -13.42 8.24 -8.60
CA VAL A 150 -14.44 9.22 -8.95
C VAL A 150 -14.50 10.33 -7.90
N ASN A 151 -14.61 9.97 -6.62
CA ASN A 151 -14.88 10.92 -5.54
C ASN A 151 -13.66 11.38 -4.73
N LEU A 152 -12.44 11.01 -5.13
CA LEU A 152 -11.21 11.65 -4.63
C LEU A 152 -10.62 12.59 -5.68
N GLY A 153 -10.09 13.70 -5.21
CA GLY A 153 -9.28 14.63 -5.98
C GLY A 153 -7.95 14.89 -5.28
N ILE A 154 -7.04 15.57 -5.97
CA ILE A 154 -5.81 16.10 -5.39
C ILE A 154 -5.99 17.62 -5.28
N GLU A 155 -5.73 18.15 -4.09
CA GLU A 155 -5.83 19.58 -3.81
C GLU A 155 -4.97 20.39 -4.79
N ASN A 156 -5.52 21.48 -5.31
CA ASN A 156 -4.92 22.35 -6.33
C ASN A 156 -4.63 21.69 -7.69
N GLU A 157 -5.07 20.44 -7.92
CA GLU A 157 -4.82 19.67 -9.14
C GLU A 157 -6.12 19.15 -9.75
N ARG A 158 -6.91 20.05 -10.36
CA ARG A 158 -8.31 19.78 -10.78
C ARG A 158 -8.50 18.55 -11.65
N TYR A 159 -7.53 18.23 -12.51
CA TYR A 159 -7.62 17.13 -13.48
C TYR A 159 -6.77 15.93 -13.10
N LYS A 160 -5.95 16.01 -12.05
CA LYS A 160 -5.10 14.91 -11.59
C LYS A 160 -5.91 13.97 -10.70
N LYS A 161 -5.67 12.68 -10.86
CA LYS A 161 -6.15 11.62 -10.00
C LYS A 161 -4.95 10.90 -9.38
N ILE A 162 -5.21 9.99 -8.44
CA ILE A 162 -4.18 9.06 -7.99
C ILE A 162 -3.61 8.29 -9.17
N ASP A 163 -2.37 7.86 -9.07
CA ASP A 163 -1.69 7.13 -10.13
C ASP A 163 -2.18 5.69 -10.19
N ASP A 164 -2.36 5.05 -9.04
CA ASP A 164 -2.79 3.65 -8.96
C ASP A 164 -3.87 3.42 -7.90
N LEU A 165 -4.83 2.56 -8.26
CA LEU A 165 -5.73 1.89 -7.33
C LEU A 165 -5.47 0.38 -7.39
N ILE A 166 -5.06 -0.21 -6.27
CA ILE A 166 -4.76 -1.64 -6.18
C ILE A 166 -5.70 -2.30 -5.19
N LEU A 167 -6.39 -3.34 -5.62
CA LEU A 167 -7.15 -4.20 -4.73
C LEU A 167 -6.36 -5.48 -4.48
N ILE A 168 -5.87 -5.66 -3.26
CA ILE A 168 -5.07 -6.83 -2.89
C ILE A 168 -6.00 -7.95 -2.46
N TYR A 169 -5.82 -9.17 -2.96
CA TYR A 169 -6.71 -10.29 -2.64
C TYR A 169 -5.98 -11.64 -2.59
N PRO A 170 -6.52 -12.66 -1.89
CA PRO A 170 -5.87 -13.96 -1.74
C PRO A 170 -6.06 -14.85 -2.98
N GLY A 171 -5.72 -14.31 -4.15
CA GLY A 171 -5.76 -14.97 -5.45
C GLY A 171 -4.41 -15.51 -5.91
N GLU A 172 -4.34 -15.77 -7.21
CA GLU A 172 -3.16 -16.35 -7.88
C GLU A 172 -2.81 -15.62 -9.19
N GLU A 173 -3.68 -14.71 -9.64
CA GLU A 173 -3.59 -14.07 -10.94
C GLU A 173 -3.66 -12.55 -10.75
N VAL A 174 -2.89 -11.82 -11.55
CA VAL A 174 -3.01 -10.37 -11.65
C VAL A 174 -4.07 -10.05 -12.70
N ASP A 175 -5.01 -9.17 -12.39
CA ASP A 175 -5.96 -8.62 -13.36
C ASP A 175 -5.78 -7.11 -13.44
N SER A 176 -5.54 -6.59 -14.65
CA SER A 176 -5.39 -5.16 -14.89
C SER A 176 -6.53 -4.69 -15.78
N ILE A 177 -7.33 -3.76 -15.26
CA ILE A 177 -8.51 -3.22 -15.95
C ILE A 177 -8.08 -2.18 -17.00
N GLN A 178 -7.03 -1.43 -16.67
CA GLN A 178 -6.42 -0.44 -17.56
C GLN A 178 -4.91 -0.69 -17.60
N SER A 179 -4.48 -1.35 -18.67
CA SER A 179 -3.10 -1.81 -18.86
C SER A 179 -2.18 -0.78 -19.51
N ASN A 180 -2.72 0.34 -20.02
CA ASN A 180 -1.90 1.35 -20.68
C ASN A 180 -1.13 2.18 -19.63
N PRO A 181 0.21 2.07 -19.56
CA PRO A 181 1.01 2.75 -18.54
C PRO A 181 1.10 4.27 -18.75
N MET A 182 0.63 4.79 -19.89
CA MET A 182 0.61 6.22 -20.19
C MET A 182 -0.60 6.95 -19.57
N PHE A 183 -1.53 6.23 -18.96
CA PHE A 183 -2.74 6.81 -18.38
C PHE A 183 -2.85 6.44 -16.90
N ALA A 184 -3.11 7.46 -16.09
CA ALA A 184 -3.54 7.32 -14.70
C ALA A 184 -5.07 7.53 -14.62
N PRO A 185 -5.77 6.85 -13.69
CA PRO A 185 -5.25 5.85 -12.77
C PRO A 185 -5.07 4.47 -13.43
N ARG A 186 -4.06 3.69 -13.03
CA ARG A 186 -4.03 2.25 -13.28
C ARG A 186 -4.85 1.55 -12.20
N ILE A 187 -5.64 0.56 -12.60
CA ILE A 187 -6.47 -0.20 -11.65
C ILE A 187 -6.12 -1.68 -11.76
N ILE A 188 -5.63 -2.22 -10.64
CA ILE A 188 -5.00 -3.55 -10.59
C ILE A 188 -5.64 -4.39 -9.48
N LEU A 189 -6.00 -5.63 -9.79
CA LEU A 189 -6.32 -6.65 -8.80
C LEU A 189 -5.04 -7.46 -8.57
N MET A 190 -4.47 -7.32 -7.38
CA MET A 190 -3.15 -7.86 -7.05
C MET A 190 -3.30 -9.09 -6.15
N PRO A 191 -2.85 -10.27 -6.58
CA PRO A 191 -2.82 -11.43 -5.72
C PRO A 191 -1.75 -11.23 -4.65
N SER A 192 -2.10 -11.54 -3.41
CA SER A 192 -1.15 -11.63 -2.31
C SER A 192 -1.61 -12.72 -1.35
N LYS A 193 -0.90 -13.84 -1.37
CA LYS A 193 -1.00 -14.92 -0.39
C LYS A 193 0.31 -15.71 -0.45
N PRO A 194 0.56 -16.60 0.51
CA PRO A 194 1.78 -17.39 0.46
C PRO A 194 1.94 -18.19 -0.83
N LYS A 195 3.16 -18.16 -1.37
CA LYS A 195 3.59 -18.62 -2.70
C LYS A 195 3.32 -17.66 -3.87
N PHE A 196 2.52 -16.62 -3.65
CA PHE A 196 2.13 -15.64 -4.66
C PHE A 196 2.48 -14.21 -4.23
N GLU A 197 3.38 -14.03 -3.26
CA GLU A 197 3.81 -12.72 -2.77
C GLU A 197 4.65 -11.94 -3.79
N ASN A 198 5.25 -12.64 -4.75
CA ASN A 198 6.17 -12.03 -5.72
C ASN A 198 5.48 -10.94 -6.55
N PHE A 199 4.20 -11.08 -6.87
CA PHE A 199 3.48 -10.07 -7.65
C PHE A 199 3.46 -8.69 -6.96
N LEU A 200 3.19 -8.65 -5.65
CA LEU A 200 3.20 -7.40 -4.90
C LEU A 200 4.62 -6.84 -4.76
N LYS A 201 5.62 -7.71 -4.58
CA LYS A 201 7.04 -7.30 -4.51
C LYS A 201 7.54 -6.74 -5.83
N GLU A 202 7.21 -7.39 -6.95
CA GLU A 202 7.54 -6.97 -8.31
C GLU A 202 6.89 -5.62 -8.60
N TYR A 203 5.60 -5.46 -8.29
CA TYR A 203 4.92 -4.17 -8.41
C TYR A 203 5.64 -3.04 -7.65
N ILE A 204 6.06 -3.28 -6.41
CA ILE A 204 6.78 -2.28 -5.61
C ILE A 204 8.15 -1.97 -6.25
N GLY A 205 8.85 -2.98 -6.76
CA GLY A 205 10.07 -2.81 -7.53
C GLY A 205 9.88 -1.90 -8.75
N GLU A 206 8.89 -2.21 -9.58
CA GLU A 206 8.54 -1.40 -10.76
C GLU A 206 8.14 0.04 -10.38
N LEU A 207 7.40 0.21 -9.28
CA LEU A 207 7.00 1.51 -8.76
C LEU A 207 8.24 2.33 -8.39
N ILE A 208 9.20 1.75 -7.67
CA ILE A 208 10.48 2.40 -7.32
C ILE A 208 11.24 2.79 -8.59
N GLU A 209 11.38 1.86 -9.54
CA GLU A 209 12.13 2.08 -10.78
C GLU A 209 11.51 3.16 -11.68
N ARG A 210 10.17 3.27 -11.70
CA ARG A 210 9.47 4.29 -12.50
C ARG A 210 9.49 5.68 -11.86
N THR A 211 9.51 5.76 -10.53
CA THR A 211 9.25 7.02 -9.82
C THR A 211 10.50 7.67 -9.27
N LEU A 212 11.54 6.90 -8.93
CA LEU A 212 12.77 7.47 -8.41
C LEU A 212 13.68 7.94 -9.57
N PRO A 213 14.45 9.02 -9.37
CA PRO A 213 15.43 9.46 -10.35
C PRO A 213 16.46 8.38 -10.68
N THR A 214 16.88 8.29 -11.94
CA THR A 214 17.83 7.25 -12.42
C THR A 214 19.15 7.22 -11.65
N TYR A 215 19.62 8.37 -11.14
CA TYR A 215 20.84 8.41 -10.34
C TYR A 215 20.70 7.71 -8.98
N VAL A 216 19.49 7.70 -8.41
CA VAL A 216 19.17 6.96 -7.17
C VAL A 216 19.13 5.46 -7.47
N ILE A 217 18.45 5.07 -8.55
CA ILE A 217 18.31 3.66 -8.95
C ILE A 217 19.69 3.03 -9.23
N LYS A 218 20.52 3.68 -10.06
CA LYS A 218 21.88 3.19 -10.37
C LYS A 218 22.74 3.05 -9.12
N ARG A 219 22.52 3.89 -8.10
CA ARG A 219 23.24 3.79 -6.83
C ARG A 219 22.82 2.56 -6.04
N ILE A 220 21.52 2.33 -5.91
CA ILE A 220 20.98 1.12 -5.26
C ILE A 220 21.55 -0.14 -5.93
N GLU A 221 21.56 -0.18 -7.26
CA GLU A 221 22.12 -1.31 -8.04
C GLU A 221 23.62 -1.53 -7.79
N ASN A 222 24.40 -0.45 -7.65
CA ASN A 222 25.84 -0.54 -7.36
C ASN A 222 26.16 -1.04 -5.95
N ILE A 223 25.20 -1.05 -5.03
CA ILE A 223 25.39 -1.58 -3.67
C ILE A 223 25.00 -3.08 -3.61
N ILE A 224 24.12 -3.51 -4.51
CA ILE A 224 23.65 -4.90 -4.61
C ILE A 224 24.68 -5.80 -5.33
N ASN A 225 25.46 -5.24 -6.25
CA ASN A 225 26.50 -5.94 -7.02
C ASN A 225 27.88 -5.88 -6.36
#